data_AF-A0AAU3FWA2-F1
#
_entry.id   AF-A0AAU3FWA2-F1
#
_cell.length_a   1.000
_cell.length_b   1.000
_cell.length_c   1.000
_cell.angle_alpha   90.00
_cell.angle_beta   90.00
_cell.angle_gamma   90.00
#
_symmetry.space_group_name_H-M   'P 1'
#
loop_
_entity.id
_entity.type
_entity.pdbx_description
1 polymer ?
#
loop_
_entity_poly.entity_id
_entity_poly.type
_entity_poly.pdbx_seq_one_letter_code
_entity_poly.pdbx_strand_id
1 'polypeptide(L)'
;MLDTRSQEELIAAELERRARKQAARSGSSAADPVMEGWAQLGIQATDTVIAIRQSLTSLLQDSTQAERDDHDVISRAVTEIPDPALPTALKSTLASLDPIQLITHLQRLVEVGIPWMSGRGIRMVELLAATRPQYGTVRPLDSVALEGDIHWRLYLAVLGHPSQLGHEEVLPIISQLPLPIVDDLIDLGVIGLDDEPWGYRQERYESNYLRARVAPASISRSAAEQLDWKECVARHAFLSGEVVTGDELLEKLSSLYNGATDQLFELRASLPPAQRDLLNEILEGARVGWWPEHVTADRGLWRLLTEQWAASVRDDDERRGSMASRGSRAVNATHSDFHAWRAYCTAYGWILAGEIDQAKKQARTLKEVSDVSSPLKVEIYNLLAYLAPESAEHKYENLETAESFLTAVYSQHPDVEGNLALIRDRRQISRNNRDSWENPYFALGLPHGDPTWNERWRELSRDHRDDIEKLSALNDAWNRLQNAERFGARFFALPLNPEILDFPVGRSLALLPPLQPLLRRTTTDQNDLKFLKALASSDLLAEFDDHLIHKGIR
;
A
#
# COMPACT_ATOMS: atom_id res chain seq x y z
N MET A 1 -50.44 16.75 -31.37
CA MET A 1 -51.90 16.87 -31.22
C MET A 1 -52.52 15.48 -31.30
N LEU A 2 -52.34 14.70 -30.24
CA LEU A 2 -52.85 13.34 -30.10
C LEU A 2 -53.38 13.21 -28.67
N ASP A 3 -54.63 12.76 -28.60
CA ASP A 3 -55.23 11.98 -27.52
C ASP A 3 -55.67 12.61 -26.18
N THR A 4 -56.39 13.74 -26.23
CA THR A 4 -57.22 14.20 -25.11
C THR A 4 -58.57 13.49 -24.98
N ARG A 5 -58.98 12.68 -25.98
CA ARG A 5 -60.28 11.94 -25.94
C ARG A 5 -60.25 10.69 -25.04
N SER A 6 -59.09 10.09 -24.80
CA SER A 6 -58.94 8.87 -23.99
C SER A 6 -59.09 9.10 -22.48
N GLN A 7 -58.67 10.26 -21.97
CA GLN A 7 -58.73 10.58 -20.53
C GLN A 7 -60.16 10.93 -20.07
N GLU A 8 -60.94 11.65 -20.89
CA GLU A 8 -62.33 11.98 -20.56
C GLU A 8 -63.25 10.74 -20.59
N GLU A 9 -63.01 9.80 -21.51
CA GLU A 9 -63.73 8.52 -21.56
C GLU A 9 -63.37 7.60 -20.37
N LEU A 10 -62.12 7.59 -19.92
CA LEU A 10 -61.70 6.87 -18.71
C LEU A 10 -62.30 7.46 -17.43
N ILE A 11 -62.38 8.79 -17.33
CA ILE A 11 -63.00 9.47 -16.19
C ILE A 11 -64.52 9.26 -16.18
N ALA A 12 -65.17 9.31 -17.35
CA ALA A 12 -66.60 9.03 -17.48
C ALA A 12 -66.93 7.57 -17.14
N ALA A 13 -66.12 6.61 -17.59
CA ALA A 13 -66.27 5.19 -17.25
C ALA A 13 -66.06 4.92 -15.76
N GLU A 14 -65.13 5.62 -15.10
CA GLU A 14 -64.90 5.47 -13.66
C GLU A 14 -66.00 6.14 -12.83
N LEU A 15 -66.58 7.25 -13.30
CA LEU A 15 -67.76 7.88 -12.69
C LEU A 15 -69.01 7.01 -12.83
N GLU A 16 -69.22 6.37 -13.98
CA GLU A 16 -70.34 5.44 -14.21
C GLU A 16 -70.17 4.15 -13.40
N ARG A 17 -68.92 3.68 -13.23
CA ARG A 17 -68.57 2.55 -12.35
C ARG A 17 -68.80 2.89 -10.87
N ARG A 18 -68.50 4.12 -10.46
CA ARG A 18 -68.82 4.64 -9.10
C ARG A 18 -70.32 4.80 -8.89
N ALA A 19 -71.07 5.27 -9.90
CA ALA A 19 -72.52 5.40 -9.84
C ALA A 19 -73.22 4.03 -9.78
N ARG A 20 -72.74 3.02 -10.54
CA ARG A 20 -73.24 1.64 -10.44
C ARG A 20 -72.88 0.99 -9.09
N LYS A 21 -71.70 1.28 -8.53
CA LYS A 21 -71.34 0.88 -7.16
C LYS A 21 -72.17 1.59 -6.09
N GLN A 22 -72.59 2.83 -6.31
CA GLN A 22 -73.52 3.56 -5.43
C GLN A 22 -74.96 3.08 -5.57
N ALA A 23 -75.42 2.70 -6.77
CA ALA A 23 -76.76 2.12 -6.97
C ALA A 23 -76.89 0.73 -6.34
N ALA A 24 -75.80 -0.05 -6.30
CA ALA A 24 -75.70 -1.30 -5.54
C ALA A 24 -75.73 -1.10 -4.01
N ARG A 25 -75.51 0.12 -3.50
CA ARG A 25 -75.59 0.46 -2.06
C ARG A 25 -77.02 0.65 -1.52
N SER A 26 -78.05 0.61 -2.36
CA SER A 26 -79.47 0.79 -1.95
C SER A 26 -80.26 -0.51 -1.82
N GLY A 27 -79.61 -1.67 -1.96
CA GLY A 27 -80.20 -2.98 -1.68
C GLY A 27 -79.99 -3.38 -0.22
N SER A 28 -80.99 -3.13 0.63
CA SER A 28 -81.09 -3.57 2.02
C SER A 28 -80.83 -5.08 2.17
N SER A 29 -79.62 -5.46 2.57
CA SER A 29 -79.29 -6.72 3.22
C SER A 29 -78.74 -6.37 4.60
N ALA A 30 -79.20 -7.07 5.65
CA ALA A 30 -78.73 -6.87 7.02
C ALA A 30 -77.19 -6.81 7.04
N ALA A 31 -76.64 -5.66 7.46
CA ALA A 31 -75.20 -5.46 7.51
C ALA A 31 -74.63 -6.45 8.53
N ASP A 32 -73.76 -7.35 8.06
CA ASP A 32 -72.99 -8.22 8.94
C ASP A 32 -72.08 -7.32 9.79
N PRO A 33 -72.29 -7.24 11.12
CA PRO A 33 -71.53 -6.33 11.99
C PRO A 33 -70.03 -6.62 11.97
N VAL A 34 -69.63 -7.84 11.57
CA VAL A 34 -68.23 -8.23 11.36
C VAL A 34 -67.64 -7.50 10.15
N MET A 35 -68.37 -7.46 9.02
CA MET A 35 -67.92 -6.76 7.81
C MET A 35 -67.90 -5.24 7.99
N GLU A 36 -68.78 -4.69 8.83
CA GLU A 36 -68.76 -3.26 9.18
C GLU A 36 -67.51 -2.91 10.01
N GLY A 37 -67.12 -3.76 10.97
CA GLY A 37 -65.88 -3.59 11.74
C GLY A 37 -64.62 -3.64 10.86
N TRP A 38 -64.55 -4.59 9.91
CA TRP A 38 -63.44 -4.64 8.95
C TRP A 38 -63.44 -3.46 7.97
N ALA A 39 -64.61 -2.97 7.56
CA ALA A 39 -64.73 -1.80 6.71
C ALA A 39 -64.24 -0.51 7.38
N GLN A 40 -64.46 -0.37 8.70
CA GLN A 40 -63.91 0.73 9.50
C GLN A 40 -62.37 0.72 9.54
N LEU A 41 -61.77 -0.45 9.40
CA LEU A 41 -60.32 -0.63 9.28
C LEU A 41 -59.80 -0.56 7.83
N GLY A 42 -60.67 -0.25 6.86
CA GLY A 42 -60.31 -0.06 5.45
C GLY A 42 -60.43 -1.30 4.56
N ILE A 43 -60.96 -2.43 5.06
CA ILE A 43 -61.07 -3.70 4.33
C ILE A 43 -62.53 -3.96 3.94
N GLN A 44 -62.81 -4.00 2.64
CA GLN A 44 -64.19 -4.07 2.12
C GLN A 44 -64.55 -5.42 1.44
N ALA A 45 -63.57 -6.26 1.13
CA ALA A 45 -63.77 -7.52 0.42
C ALA A 45 -63.76 -8.71 1.39
N THR A 46 -64.78 -9.56 1.32
CA THR A 46 -64.94 -10.75 2.19
C THR A 46 -63.79 -11.74 2.02
N ASP A 47 -63.30 -11.94 0.79
CA ASP A 47 -62.16 -12.82 0.50
C ASP A 47 -60.86 -12.31 1.16
N THR A 48 -60.65 -11.00 1.17
CA THR A 48 -59.55 -10.35 1.87
C THR A 48 -59.63 -10.56 3.38
N VAL A 49 -60.82 -10.43 3.98
CA VAL A 49 -61.02 -10.68 5.42
C VAL A 49 -60.65 -12.12 5.79
N ILE A 50 -61.05 -13.12 4.98
CA ILE A 50 -60.70 -14.52 5.22
C ILE A 50 -59.18 -14.72 5.15
N ALA A 51 -58.52 -14.15 4.14
CA ALA A 51 -57.07 -14.27 3.98
C ALA A 51 -56.29 -13.54 5.08
N ILE A 52 -56.76 -12.37 5.55
CA ILE A 52 -56.17 -11.65 6.69
C ILE A 52 -56.30 -12.50 7.94
N ARG A 53 -57.47 -13.09 8.23
CA ARG A 53 -57.66 -13.96 9.40
C ARG A 53 -56.72 -15.16 9.40
N GLN A 54 -56.46 -15.75 8.23
CA GLN A 54 -55.48 -16.83 8.08
C GLN A 54 -54.05 -16.34 8.38
N SER A 55 -53.68 -15.15 7.88
CA SER A 55 -52.36 -14.55 8.18
C SER A 55 -52.20 -14.20 9.67
N LEU A 56 -53.23 -13.64 10.31
CA LEU A 56 -53.25 -13.35 11.75
C LEU A 56 -53.16 -14.64 12.59
N THR A 57 -53.83 -15.71 12.16
CA THR A 57 -53.73 -17.01 12.84
C THR A 57 -52.30 -17.56 12.77
N SER A 58 -51.64 -17.45 11.62
CA SER A 58 -50.23 -17.86 11.49
C SER A 58 -49.31 -16.97 12.33
N LEU A 59 -49.58 -15.67 12.41
CA LEU A 59 -48.81 -14.75 13.25
C LEU A 59 -48.90 -15.13 14.73
N LEU A 60 -50.11 -15.40 15.24
CA LEU A 60 -50.32 -15.80 16.63
C LEU A 60 -49.61 -17.11 17.00
N GLN A 61 -49.47 -18.04 16.05
CA GLN A 61 -48.74 -19.29 16.27
C GLN A 61 -47.23 -19.07 16.40
N ASP A 62 -46.69 -18.09 15.69
CA ASP A 62 -45.26 -17.78 15.67
C ASP A 62 -44.87 -16.76 16.76
N SER A 63 -45.80 -15.92 17.22
CA SER A 63 -45.58 -14.88 18.23
C SER A 63 -45.64 -15.44 19.66
N THR A 64 -44.54 -16.01 20.16
CA THR A 64 -44.46 -16.54 21.53
C THR A 64 -44.19 -15.50 22.62
N GLN A 65 -43.81 -14.28 22.23
CA GLN A 65 -43.36 -13.20 23.14
C GLN A 65 -44.24 -11.94 23.09
N ALA A 66 -45.38 -11.97 22.38
CA ALA A 66 -46.28 -10.83 22.32
C ALA A 66 -46.87 -10.50 23.71
N GLU A 67 -47.12 -9.21 23.96
CA GLU A 67 -47.85 -8.78 25.15
C GLU A 67 -49.24 -9.42 25.16
N ARG A 68 -49.71 -9.85 26.33
CA ARG A 68 -50.99 -10.59 26.46
C ARG A 68 -52.16 -9.79 25.91
N ASP A 69 -52.15 -8.47 26.11
CA ASP A 69 -53.22 -7.58 25.68
C ASP A 69 -53.27 -7.45 24.15
N ASP A 70 -52.11 -7.35 23.48
CA ASP A 70 -52.02 -7.32 22.01
C ASP A 70 -52.40 -8.67 21.38
N HIS A 71 -51.96 -9.77 22.01
CA HIS A 71 -52.33 -11.12 21.59
C HIS A 71 -53.85 -11.34 21.67
N ASP A 72 -54.51 -10.83 22.70
CA ASP A 72 -55.97 -10.93 22.88
C ASP A 72 -56.74 -10.05 21.87
N VAL A 73 -56.20 -8.88 21.50
CA VAL A 73 -56.78 -8.04 20.43
C VAL A 73 -56.72 -8.76 19.07
N ILE A 74 -55.57 -9.36 18.73
CA ILE A 74 -55.40 -10.08 17.47
C ILE A 74 -56.22 -11.37 17.45
N SER A 75 -56.27 -12.12 18.56
CA SER A 75 -57.06 -13.34 18.68
C SER A 75 -58.56 -13.09 18.48
N ARG A 76 -59.09 -12.00 19.07
CA ARG A 76 -60.49 -11.59 18.86
C ARG A 76 -60.76 -11.18 17.41
N ALA A 77 -59.82 -10.54 16.72
CA ALA A 77 -60.02 -10.21 15.30
C ALA A 77 -60.14 -11.46 14.38
N VAL A 78 -59.55 -12.60 14.79
CA VAL A 78 -59.67 -13.87 14.04
C VAL A 78 -61.08 -14.45 14.12
N THR A 79 -61.74 -14.38 15.28
CA THR A 79 -63.02 -15.06 15.55
C THR A 79 -64.23 -14.12 15.60
N GLU A 80 -64.03 -12.86 15.98
CA GLU A 80 -65.07 -11.88 16.31
C GLU A 80 -64.96 -10.60 15.45
N ILE A 81 -65.66 -9.53 15.86
CA ILE A 81 -65.59 -8.19 15.27
C ILE A 81 -64.22 -7.59 15.60
N PRO A 82 -63.44 -7.10 14.62
CA PRO A 82 -62.11 -6.58 14.87
C PRO A 82 -62.15 -5.28 15.70
N ASP A 83 -61.24 -5.16 16.65
CA ASP A 83 -61.07 -3.97 17.48
C ASP A 83 -60.36 -2.86 16.65
N PRO A 84 -60.75 -1.57 16.77
CA PRO A 84 -59.99 -0.46 16.18
C PRO A 84 -58.51 -0.43 16.62
N ALA A 85 -58.14 -1.01 17.75
CA ALA A 85 -56.74 -1.13 18.19
C ALA A 85 -55.91 -2.17 17.41
N LEU A 86 -56.52 -2.93 16.49
CA LEU A 86 -55.87 -4.02 15.76
C LEU A 86 -54.58 -3.62 15.01
N PRO A 87 -54.48 -2.47 14.29
CA PRO A 87 -53.24 -2.10 13.61
C PRO A 87 -52.07 -1.90 14.58
N THR A 88 -52.32 -1.24 15.71
CA THR A 88 -51.31 -0.99 16.75
C THR A 88 -50.88 -2.29 17.43
N ALA A 89 -51.83 -3.16 17.79
CA ALA A 89 -51.53 -4.47 18.36
C ALA A 89 -50.74 -5.36 17.39
N LEU A 90 -51.08 -5.30 16.10
CA LEU A 90 -50.37 -6.00 15.03
C LEU A 90 -48.94 -5.50 14.88
N LYS A 91 -48.73 -4.18 14.86
CA LYS A 91 -47.39 -3.58 14.79
C LYS A 91 -46.52 -3.96 15.99
N SER A 92 -47.06 -3.90 17.19
CA SER A 92 -46.37 -4.31 18.43
C SER A 92 -45.99 -5.80 18.38
N THR A 93 -46.91 -6.65 17.97
CA THR A 93 -46.67 -8.10 17.82
C THR A 93 -45.60 -8.38 16.76
N LEU A 94 -45.64 -7.70 15.61
CA LEU A 94 -44.63 -7.81 14.56
C LEU A 94 -43.25 -7.31 15.03
N ALA A 95 -43.19 -6.30 15.89
CA ALA A 95 -41.94 -5.80 16.48
C ALA A 95 -41.23 -6.81 17.40
N SER A 96 -41.96 -7.79 17.92
CA SER A 96 -41.42 -8.86 18.78
C SER A 96 -40.81 -10.04 18.01
N LEU A 97 -40.95 -10.08 16.68
CA LEU A 97 -40.49 -11.20 15.85
C LEU A 97 -39.03 -11.05 15.41
N ASP A 98 -38.42 -12.18 15.05
CA ASP A 98 -37.17 -12.17 14.30
C ASP A 98 -37.34 -11.46 12.94
N PRO A 99 -36.37 -10.66 12.48
CA PRO A 99 -36.42 -9.95 11.21
C PRO A 99 -36.89 -10.75 9.99
N ILE A 100 -36.51 -12.02 9.87
CA ILE A 100 -36.90 -12.85 8.72
C ILE A 100 -38.36 -13.28 8.84
N GLN A 101 -38.82 -13.56 10.06
CA GLN A 101 -40.23 -13.85 10.33
C GLN A 101 -41.10 -12.61 10.11
N LEU A 102 -40.63 -11.44 10.56
CA LEU A 102 -41.26 -10.14 10.31
C LEU A 102 -41.49 -9.91 8.80
N ILE A 103 -40.43 -10.04 7.99
CA ILE A 103 -40.54 -9.88 6.53
C ILE A 103 -41.55 -10.86 5.93
N THR A 104 -41.53 -12.13 6.38
CA THR A 104 -42.43 -13.18 5.87
C THR A 104 -43.89 -12.88 6.18
N HIS A 105 -44.20 -12.47 7.41
CA HIS A 105 -45.57 -12.14 7.82
C HIS A 105 -46.06 -10.84 7.16
N LEU A 106 -45.21 -9.82 7.06
CA LEU A 106 -45.54 -8.60 6.34
C LEU A 106 -45.79 -8.86 4.85
N GLN A 107 -45.00 -9.73 4.21
CA GLN A 107 -45.22 -10.09 2.81
C GLN A 107 -46.62 -10.70 2.60
N ARG A 108 -47.02 -11.64 3.46
CA ARG A 108 -48.36 -12.25 3.39
C ARG A 108 -49.46 -11.21 3.56
N LEU A 109 -49.30 -10.29 4.51
CA LEU A 109 -50.27 -9.21 4.74
C LEU A 109 -50.36 -8.25 3.54
N VAL A 110 -49.23 -7.92 2.90
CA VAL A 110 -49.18 -7.10 1.69
C VAL A 110 -49.84 -7.77 0.50
N GLU A 111 -49.56 -9.05 0.27
CA GLU A 111 -50.16 -9.83 -0.82
C GLU A 111 -51.68 -9.90 -0.69
N VAL A 112 -52.20 -9.91 0.54
CA VAL A 112 -53.63 -9.87 0.86
C VAL A 112 -54.22 -8.46 0.74
N GLY A 113 -53.39 -7.42 0.76
CA GLY A 113 -53.79 -6.03 0.53
C GLY A 113 -54.16 -5.25 1.79
N ILE A 114 -53.36 -5.36 2.86
CA ILE A 114 -53.56 -4.54 4.06
C ILE A 114 -53.45 -3.04 3.73
N PRO A 115 -54.34 -2.19 4.28
CA PRO A 115 -54.30 -0.74 4.01
C PRO A 115 -53.37 0.03 4.95
N TRP A 116 -52.79 -0.62 5.97
CA TRP A 116 -52.02 0.05 7.05
C TRP A 116 -50.52 0.19 6.76
N MET A 117 -50.09 -0.02 5.51
CA MET A 117 -48.70 0.15 5.12
C MET A 117 -48.57 1.19 4.02
N SER A 118 -47.56 2.06 4.14
CA SER A 118 -47.26 3.06 3.13
C SER A 118 -46.87 2.41 1.79
N GLY A 119 -46.96 3.15 0.69
CA GLY A 119 -46.48 2.69 -0.61
C GLY A 119 -44.98 2.36 -0.63
N ARG A 120 -44.18 3.05 0.19
CA ARG A 120 -42.74 2.78 0.38
C ARG A 120 -42.54 1.47 1.15
N GLY A 121 -43.26 1.28 2.25
CA GLY A 121 -43.22 0.05 3.04
C GLY A 121 -43.58 -1.20 2.22
N ILE A 122 -44.61 -1.11 1.38
CA ILE A 122 -44.99 -2.18 0.44
C ILE A 122 -43.82 -2.58 -0.45
N ARG A 123 -43.11 -1.60 -1.04
CA ARG A 123 -41.94 -1.86 -1.89
C ARG A 123 -40.76 -2.44 -1.13
N MET A 124 -40.52 -1.96 0.09
CA MET A 124 -39.46 -2.50 0.95
C MET A 124 -39.69 -3.98 1.26
N VAL A 125 -40.93 -4.35 1.64
CA VAL A 125 -41.30 -5.74 1.91
C VAL A 125 -41.15 -6.61 0.66
N GLU A 126 -41.64 -6.15 -0.51
CA GLU A 126 -41.46 -6.88 -1.78
C GLU A 126 -39.99 -7.16 -2.09
N LEU A 127 -39.09 -6.20 -1.86
CA LEU A 127 -37.67 -6.34 -2.15
C LEU A 127 -36.96 -7.25 -1.12
N LEU A 128 -37.25 -7.08 0.16
CA LEU A 128 -36.66 -7.89 1.25
C LEU A 128 -37.14 -9.34 1.20
N ALA A 129 -38.38 -9.58 0.77
CA ALA A 129 -38.94 -10.91 0.56
C ALA A 129 -38.32 -11.65 -0.63
N ALA A 130 -37.83 -10.94 -1.64
CA ALA A 130 -37.31 -11.56 -2.85
C ALA A 130 -36.10 -12.48 -2.57
N THR A 131 -36.12 -13.71 -3.11
CA THR A 131 -35.05 -14.70 -2.91
C THR A 131 -33.76 -14.33 -3.66
N ARG A 132 -33.88 -13.57 -4.76
CA ARG A 132 -32.77 -13.03 -5.55
C ARG A 132 -33.15 -11.66 -6.11
N PRO A 133 -33.15 -10.61 -5.29
CA PRO A 133 -33.36 -9.26 -5.81
C PRO A 133 -32.10 -8.90 -6.59
N GLN A 134 -32.19 -8.81 -7.91
CA GLN A 134 -31.16 -8.19 -8.74
C GLN A 134 -31.71 -6.90 -9.31
N TYR A 135 -30.83 -5.95 -9.58
CA TYR A 135 -31.21 -4.75 -10.32
C TYR A 135 -31.91 -5.14 -11.63
N GLY A 136 -33.13 -4.66 -11.84
CA GLY A 136 -33.96 -4.96 -13.01
C GLY A 136 -34.91 -6.16 -12.90
N THR A 137 -34.87 -6.95 -11.81
CA THR A 137 -35.89 -8.00 -11.55
C THR A 137 -37.14 -7.45 -10.87
N VAL A 138 -37.01 -6.32 -10.17
CA VAL A 138 -38.09 -5.55 -9.55
C VAL A 138 -38.22 -4.22 -10.29
N ARG A 139 -39.43 -3.64 -10.35
CA ARG A 139 -39.64 -2.32 -10.98
C ARG A 139 -38.64 -1.30 -10.41
N PRO A 140 -38.09 -0.40 -11.24
CA PRO A 140 -37.18 0.63 -10.76
C PRO A 140 -37.84 1.38 -9.59
N LEU A 141 -37.11 1.50 -8.49
CA LEU A 141 -37.56 2.18 -7.29
C LEU A 141 -37.65 3.68 -7.59
N ASP A 142 -38.77 4.30 -7.21
CA ASP A 142 -38.91 5.76 -7.26
C ASP A 142 -37.97 6.42 -6.24
N SER A 143 -37.66 7.71 -6.40
CA SER A 143 -36.70 8.42 -5.54
C SER A 143 -37.01 8.32 -4.04
N VAL A 144 -38.31 8.29 -3.69
CA VAL A 144 -38.78 8.17 -2.30
C VAL A 144 -38.47 6.78 -1.69
N ALA A 145 -38.38 5.73 -2.51
CA ALA A 145 -38.05 4.39 -2.04
C ALA A 145 -36.53 4.15 -1.90
N LEU A 146 -35.70 5.06 -2.41
CA LEU A 146 -34.24 5.05 -2.24
C LEU A 146 -33.78 5.74 -0.96
N GLU A 147 -34.65 6.54 -0.33
CA GLU A 147 -34.42 7.18 0.96
C GLU A 147 -34.67 6.19 2.12
N GLY A 148 -34.08 6.46 3.28
CA GLY A 148 -34.25 5.64 4.49
C GLY A 148 -33.06 5.67 5.44
N ASP A 149 -33.16 4.84 6.48
CA ASP A 149 -32.05 4.59 7.39
C ASP A 149 -30.86 3.98 6.66
N ILE A 150 -29.70 4.07 7.29
CA ILE A 150 -28.45 3.55 6.75
C ILE A 150 -28.54 2.07 6.36
N HIS A 151 -29.24 1.24 7.14
CA HIS A 151 -29.29 -0.20 6.87
C HIS A 151 -30.08 -0.53 5.60
N TRP A 152 -31.17 0.20 5.33
CA TRP A 152 -31.92 0.10 4.08
C TRP A 152 -31.09 0.56 2.88
N ARG A 153 -30.42 1.71 3.00
CA ARG A 153 -29.55 2.24 1.92
C ARG A 153 -28.35 1.32 1.66
N LEU A 154 -27.75 0.73 2.70
CA LEU A 154 -26.69 -0.26 2.59
C LEU A 154 -27.15 -1.49 1.81
N TYR A 155 -28.32 -2.03 2.16
CA TYR A 155 -28.90 -3.16 1.44
C TYR A 155 -29.11 -2.83 -0.05
N LEU A 156 -29.65 -1.64 -0.35
CA LEU A 156 -29.84 -1.18 -1.73
C LEU A 156 -28.52 -1.02 -2.50
N ALA A 157 -27.48 -0.44 -1.87
CA ALA A 157 -26.16 -0.26 -2.50
C ALA A 157 -25.53 -1.60 -2.91
N VAL A 158 -25.56 -2.60 -2.02
CA VAL A 158 -25.01 -3.94 -2.29
C VAL A 158 -25.75 -4.64 -3.44
N LEU A 159 -27.04 -4.34 -3.61
CA LEU A 159 -27.83 -4.84 -4.75
C LEU A 159 -27.59 -4.06 -6.06
N GLY A 160 -26.78 -3.01 -6.04
CA GLY A 160 -26.47 -2.16 -7.20
C GLY A 160 -27.49 -1.06 -7.47
N HIS A 161 -28.37 -0.73 -6.52
CA HIS A 161 -29.25 0.43 -6.64
C HIS A 161 -28.51 1.73 -6.28
N PRO A 162 -28.84 2.85 -6.94
CA PRO A 162 -28.20 4.15 -6.68
C PRO A 162 -28.70 4.76 -5.36
N SER A 163 -28.20 4.26 -4.24
CA SER A 163 -28.40 4.86 -2.92
C SER A 163 -27.25 5.82 -2.59
N GLN A 164 -27.57 6.93 -1.93
CA GLN A 164 -26.56 7.86 -1.45
C GLN A 164 -26.09 7.37 -0.07
N LEU A 165 -24.95 6.69 -0.01
CA LEU A 165 -24.29 6.32 1.25
C LEU A 165 -23.10 7.23 1.50
N GLY A 166 -23.08 7.91 2.65
CA GLY A 166 -21.92 8.65 3.10
C GLY A 166 -20.96 7.76 3.89
N HIS A 167 -19.65 7.95 3.67
CA HIS A 167 -18.62 7.21 4.42
C HIS A 167 -18.74 7.40 5.95
N GLU A 168 -19.00 8.63 6.42
CA GLU A 168 -19.19 8.94 7.85
C GLU A 168 -20.31 8.13 8.51
N GLU A 169 -21.36 7.81 7.76
CA GLU A 169 -22.48 7.02 8.25
C GLU A 169 -22.10 5.53 8.38
N VAL A 170 -21.28 5.04 7.46
CA VAL A 170 -20.90 3.62 7.34
C VAL A 170 -19.79 3.24 8.33
N LEU A 171 -18.84 4.14 8.60
CA LEU A 171 -17.69 3.86 9.49
C LEU A 171 -18.07 3.20 10.83
N PRO A 172 -19.08 3.68 11.59
CA PRO A 172 -19.45 3.11 12.89
C PRO A 172 -19.93 1.65 12.82
N ILE A 173 -20.44 1.20 11.67
CA ILE A 173 -20.99 -0.15 11.51
C ILE A 173 -20.04 -1.13 10.82
N ILE A 174 -18.91 -0.68 10.26
CA ILE A 174 -17.93 -1.52 9.52
C ILE A 174 -17.52 -2.76 10.31
N SER A 175 -17.29 -2.63 11.61
CA SER A 175 -16.84 -3.73 12.48
C SER A 175 -17.84 -4.88 12.58
N GLN A 176 -19.13 -4.60 12.33
CA GLN A 176 -20.24 -5.55 12.42
C GLN A 176 -20.61 -6.15 11.06
N LEU A 177 -20.21 -5.51 9.96
CA LEU A 177 -20.54 -5.97 8.62
C LEU A 177 -19.71 -7.22 8.25
N PRO A 178 -20.28 -8.19 7.51
CA PRO A 178 -19.49 -9.25 6.91
C PRO A 178 -18.41 -8.68 5.98
N LEU A 179 -17.25 -9.35 5.91
CA LEU A 179 -16.14 -8.93 5.05
C LEU A 179 -16.54 -8.74 3.56
N PRO A 180 -17.36 -9.63 2.95
CA PRO A 180 -17.78 -9.45 1.56
C PRO A 180 -18.55 -8.15 1.29
N ILE A 181 -19.33 -7.68 2.27
CA ILE A 181 -20.07 -6.42 2.19
C ILE A 181 -19.13 -5.22 2.28
N VAL A 182 -18.10 -5.30 3.11
CA VAL A 182 -17.07 -4.23 3.16
C VAL A 182 -16.27 -4.19 1.86
N ASP A 183 -16.03 -5.34 1.24
CA ASP A 183 -15.45 -5.38 -0.10
C ASP A 183 -16.36 -4.72 -1.15
N ASP A 184 -17.68 -4.93 -1.09
CA ASP A 184 -18.64 -4.23 -1.97
C ASP A 184 -18.57 -2.71 -1.75
N LEU A 185 -18.45 -2.25 -0.51
CA LEU A 185 -18.33 -0.82 -0.18
C LEU A 185 -17.02 -0.20 -0.71
N ILE A 186 -15.92 -0.95 -0.69
CA ILE A 186 -14.64 -0.54 -1.31
C ILE A 186 -14.82 -0.47 -2.84
N ASP A 187 -15.42 -1.50 -3.44
CA ASP A 187 -15.63 -1.57 -4.90
C ASP A 187 -16.56 -0.46 -5.40
N LEU A 188 -17.54 -0.06 -4.60
CA LEU A 188 -18.44 1.06 -4.86
C LEU A 188 -17.79 2.44 -4.59
N GLY A 189 -16.59 2.48 -4.00
CA GLY A 189 -15.90 3.72 -3.65
C GLY A 189 -16.53 4.48 -2.48
N VAL A 190 -17.36 3.82 -1.67
CA VAL A 190 -17.96 4.42 -0.46
C VAL A 190 -16.93 4.56 0.65
N ILE A 191 -15.97 3.63 0.73
CA ILE A 191 -14.86 3.66 1.68
C ILE A 191 -13.53 3.52 0.95
N GLY A 192 -12.52 4.25 1.41
CA GLY A 192 -11.22 4.35 0.76
C GLY A 192 -10.04 4.43 1.72
N LEU A 193 -8.92 4.96 1.23
CA LEU A 193 -7.66 5.07 1.96
C LEU A 193 -7.79 5.90 3.24
N ASP A 194 -8.49 7.02 3.14
CA ASP A 194 -8.62 7.99 4.24
C ASP A 194 -9.51 7.49 5.38
N ASP A 195 -10.33 6.47 5.12
CA ASP A 195 -11.28 5.89 6.07
C ASP A 195 -10.65 4.80 6.96
N GLU A 196 -9.48 4.29 6.56
CA GLU A 196 -8.75 3.22 7.23
C GLU A 196 -9.63 2.03 7.70
N PRO A 197 -10.42 1.38 6.82
CA PRO A 197 -11.41 0.37 7.22
C PRO A 197 -10.81 -0.83 7.97
N TRP A 198 -9.52 -1.11 7.75
CA TRP A 198 -8.76 -2.14 8.48
C TRP A 198 -8.63 -1.87 9.98
N GLY A 199 -8.73 -0.62 10.43
CA GLY A 199 -8.60 -0.23 11.84
C GLY A 199 -9.80 -0.66 12.70
N TYR A 200 -10.95 -0.91 12.07
CA TYR A 200 -12.18 -1.33 12.73
C TYR A 200 -12.31 -2.86 12.86
N ARG A 201 -11.40 -3.63 12.25
CA ARG A 201 -11.41 -5.10 12.27
C ARG A 201 -10.51 -5.65 13.36
N GLN A 202 -11.06 -6.57 14.17
CA GLN A 202 -10.31 -7.24 15.24
C GLN A 202 -9.46 -8.40 14.70
N GLU A 203 -9.94 -9.10 13.68
CA GLU A 203 -9.22 -10.21 13.10
C GLU A 203 -8.04 -9.70 12.26
N ARG A 204 -6.83 -10.14 12.61
CA ARG A 204 -5.60 -9.70 11.96
C ARG A 204 -5.57 -10.01 10.47
N TYR A 205 -6.13 -11.15 10.06
CA TYR A 205 -6.21 -11.53 8.65
C TYR A 205 -7.09 -10.55 7.86
N GLU A 206 -8.31 -10.28 8.34
CA GLU A 206 -9.22 -9.31 7.70
C GLU A 206 -8.65 -7.90 7.66
N SER A 207 -8.05 -7.45 8.76
CA SER A 207 -7.39 -6.14 8.84
C SER A 207 -6.28 -6.01 7.79
N ASN A 208 -5.37 -6.99 7.71
CA ASN A 208 -4.31 -7.02 6.70
C ASN A 208 -4.89 -7.10 5.28
N TYR A 209 -5.94 -7.89 5.07
CA TYR A 209 -6.60 -8.06 3.79
C TYR A 209 -7.18 -6.73 3.28
N LEU A 210 -7.98 -6.03 4.10
CA LEU A 210 -8.55 -4.73 3.75
C LEU A 210 -7.46 -3.68 3.52
N ARG A 211 -6.41 -3.67 4.34
CA ARG A 211 -5.25 -2.80 4.13
C ARG A 211 -4.55 -3.08 2.81
N ALA A 212 -4.44 -4.35 2.40
CA ALA A 212 -3.85 -4.72 1.12
C ALA A 212 -4.72 -4.28 -0.08
N ARG A 213 -6.04 -4.22 0.09
CA ARG A 213 -7.00 -3.74 -0.93
C ARG A 213 -7.04 -2.22 -1.08
N VAL A 214 -6.74 -1.48 -0.02
CA VAL A 214 -6.97 -0.02 -0.01
C VAL A 214 -5.65 0.75 0.08
N ALA A 215 -4.68 0.25 0.84
CA ALA A 215 -3.41 0.89 1.14
C ALA A 215 -2.23 -0.06 0.89
N PRO A 216 -2.05 -0.58 -0.34
CA PRO A 216 -1.10 -1.66 -0.64
C PRO A 216 0.35 -1.35 -0.25
N ALA A 217 0.77 -0.07 -0.36
CA ALA A 217 2.11 0.37 0.01
C ALA A 217 2.42 0.29 1.53
N SER A 218 1.39 0.20 2.38
CA SER A 218 1.54 0.13 3.85
C SER A 218 1.69 -1.31 4.37
N ILE A 219 1.61 -2.30 3.49
CA ILE A 219 1.70 -3.72 3.86
C ILE A 219 3.15 -4.14 4.10
N SER A 220 3.40 -4.77 5.25
CA SER A 220 4.70 -5.39 5.56
C SER A 220 4.89 -6.70 4.81
N ARG A 221 6.15 -7.13 4.62
CA ARG A 221 6.48 -8.44 4.04
C ARG A 221 5.77 -9.60 4.74
N SER A 222 5.76 -9.61 6.08
CA SER A 222 5.11 -10.66 6.88
C SER A 222 3.58 -10.69 6.71
N ALA A 223 2.94 -9.53 6.55
CA ALA A 223 1.51 -9.46 6.25
C ALA A 223 1.22 -9.93 4.82
N ALA A 224 2.07 -9.59 3.85
CA ALA A 224 1.96 -10.09 2.48
C ALA A 224 2.12 -11.62 2.41
N GLU A 225 3.04 -12.20 3.18
CA GLU A 225 3.20 -13.66 3.31
C GLU A 225 1.95 -14.33 3.90
N GLN A 226 1.36 -13.75 4.96
CA GLN A 226 0.11 -14.26 5.54
C GLN A 226 -1.05 -14.24 4.54
N LEU A 227 -1.06 -13.26 3.63
CA LEU A 227 -2.06 -13.14 2.57
C LEU A 227 -1.72 -13.95 1.32
N ASP A 228 -0.61 -14.70 1.28
CA ASP A 228 -0.09 -15.35 0.06
C ASP A 228 -0.02 -14.37 -1.13
N TRP A 229 0.40 -13.13 -0.87
CA TRP A 229 0.51 -12.08 -1.88
C TRP A 229 1.93 -12.01 -2.44
N LYS A 230 2.22 -12.93 -3.36
CA LYS A 230 3.56 -13.17 -3.91
C LYS A 230 4.24 -11.94 -4.51
N GLU A 231 3.51 -11.11 -5.25
CA GLU A 231 4.03 -9.87 -5.84
C GLU A 231 4.57 -8.90 -4.78
N CYS A 232 3.82 -8.69 -3.69
CA CYS A 232 4.25 -7.80 -2.60
C CYS A 232 5.46 -8.40 -1.84
N VAL A 233 5.49 -9.72 -1.63
CA VAL A 233 6.64 -10.40 -1.02
C VAL A 233 7.89 -10.25 -1.88
N ALA A 234 7.77 -10.49 -3.19
CA ALA A 234 8.85 -10.34 -4.16
C ALA A 234 9.36 -8.89 -4.21
N ARG A 235 8.45 -7.91 -4.18
CA ARG A 235 8.79 -6.48 -4.11
C ARG A 235 9.63 -6.16 -2.87
N HIS A 236 9.24 -6.63 -1.69
CA HIS A 236 10.00 -6.42 -0.45
C HIS A 236 11.39 -7.07 -0.48
N ALA A 237 11.48 -8.28 -1.04
CA ALA A 237 12.77 -8.96 -1.26
C ALA A 237 13.68 -8.14 -2.19
N PHE A 238 13.15 -7.65 -3.32
CA PHE A 238 13.88 -6.77 -4.24
C PHE A 238 14.42 -5.53 -3.53
N LEU A 239 13.58 -4.83 -2.77
CA LEU A 239 13.95 -3.60 -2.06
C LEU A 239 15.02 -3.84 -0.99
N SER A 240 15.03 -5.02 -0.39
CA SER A 240 16.03 -5.43 0.60
C SER A 240 17.37 -5.86 -0.03
N GLY A 241 17.48 -5.84 -1.36
CA GLY A 241 18.68 -6.24 -2.07
C GLY A 241 18.79 -7.73 -2.38
N GLU A 242 17.77 -8.53 -2.06
CA GLU A 242 17.72 -9.96 -2.36
C GLU A 242 17.60 -10.20 -3.88
N VAL A 243 17.99 -11.40 -4.33
CA VAL A 243 17.74 -11.85 -5.71
C VAL A 243 16.33 -12.43 -5.75
N VAL A 244 15.46 -11.79 -6.52
CA VAL A 244 14.07 -12.20 -6.68
C VAL A 244 13.94 -13.15 -7.86
N THR A 245 13.11 -14.17 -7.72
CA THR A 245 12.74 -15.11 -8.79
C THR A 245 11.22 -15.23 -8.91
N GLY A 246 10.73 -15.49 -10.12
CA GLY A 246 9.31 -15.68 -10.45
C GLY A 246 8.55 -14.41 -10.85
N ASP A 247 9.17 -13.23 -10.77
CA ASP A 247 8.63 -11.97 -11.28
C ASP A 247 9.60 -11.41 -12.33
N GLU A 248 9.19 -11.47 -13.60
CA GLU A 248 10.01 -11.11 -14.75
C GLU A 248 10.52 -9.66 -14.69
N LEU A 249 9.71 -8.73 -14.19
CA LEU A 249 10.10 -7.32 -14.08
C LEU A 249 11.15 -7.14 -12.99
N LEU A 250 10.93 -7.74 -11.81
CA LEU A 250 11.86 -7.63 -10.67
C LEU A 250 13.17 -8.37 -10.93
N GLU A 251 13.14 -9.48 -11.67
CA GLU A 251 14.33 -10.19 -12.15
C GLU A 251 15.16 -9.28 -13.07
N LYS A 252 14.54 -8.69 -14.10
CA LYS A 252 15.19 -7.76 -15.04
C LYS A 252 15.80 -6.55 -14.31
N LEU A 253 15.06 -5.97 -13.36
CA LEU A 253 15.59 -4.88 -12.53
C LEU A 253 16.76 -5.34 -11.65
N SER A 254 16.68 -6.53 -11.05
CA SER A 254 17.78 -7.06 -10.23
C SER A 254 19.06 -7.25 -11.05
N SER A 255 18.94 -7.74 -12.29
CA SER A 255 20.05 -7.88 -13.23
C SER A 255 20.65 -6.52 -13.61
N LEU A 256 19.81 -5.51 -13.86
CA LEU A 256 20.26 -4.15 -14.17
C LEU A 256 21.05 -3.53 -13.00
N TYR A 257 20.61 -3.75 -11.76
CA TYR A 257 21.34 -3.32 -10.54
C TYR A 257 22.69 -4.04 -10.35
N ASN A 258 22.93 -5.11 -11.09
CA ASN A 258 24.20 -5.84 -11.14
C ASN A 258 25.02 -5.53 -12.40
N GLY A 259 24.62 -4.51 -13.17
CA GLY A 259 25.36 -4.06 -14.36
C GLY A 259 25.07 -4.83 -15.65
N ALA A 260 24.09 -5.75 -15.65
CA ALA A 260 23.68 -6.42 -16.88
C ALA A 260 22.87 -5.46 -17.77
N THR A 261 23.18 -5.44 -19.08
CA THR A 261 22.57 -4.54 -20.07
C THR A 261 21.86 -5.28 -21.21
N ASP A 262 21.89 -6.61 -21.20
CA ASP A 262 21.35 -7.51 -22.20
C ASP A 262 19.81 -7.40 -22.34
N GLN A 263 19.11 -7.23 -21.22
CA GLN A 263 17.63 -7.20 -21.18
C GLN A 263 17.04 -5.78 -21.16
N LEU A 264 17.86 -4.77 -21.44
CA LEU A 264 17.48 -3.36 -21.27
C LEU A 264 16.33 -2.92 -22.18
N PHE A 265 16.27 -3.46 -23.41
CA PHE A 265 15.16 -3.18 -24.34
C PHE A 265 13.82 -3.72 -23.80
N GLU A 266 13.81 -4.95 -23.30
CA GLU A 266 12.60 -5.57 -22.75
C GLU A 266 12.15 -4.91 -21.45
N LEU A 267 13.11 -4.56 -20.58
CA LEU A 267 12.83 -3.81 -19.36
C LEU A 267 12.21 -2.43 -19.67
N ARG A 268 12.72 -1.74 -20.69
CA ARG A 268 12.12 -0.47 -21.15
C ARG A 268 10.72 -0.66 -21.72
N ALA A 269 10.37 -1.83 -22.22
CA ALA A 269 9.02 -2.10 -22.71
C ALA A 269 8.02 -2.40 -21.56
N SER A 270 8.47 -2.98 -20.46
CA SER A 270 7.62 -3.36 -19.32
C SER A 270 7.37 -2.24 -18.31
N LEU A 271 8.20 -1.19 -18.29
CA LEU A 271 8.07 -0.07 -17.35
C LEU A 271 6.98 0.95 -17.76
N PRO A 272 6.25 1.56 -16.81
CA PRO A 272 5.36 2.68 -17.11
C PRO A 272 6.13 3.94 -17.59
N PRO A 273 5.46 4.91 -18.24
CA PRO A 273 6.12 6.09 -18.82
C PRO A 273 7.08 6.84 -17.88
N ALA A 274 6.64 7.16 -16.66
CA ALA A 274 7.45 7.90 -15.70
C ALA A 274 8.74 7.16 -15.30
N GLN A 275 8.66 5.85 -15.04
CA GLN A 275 9.81 5.01 -14.73
C GLN A 275 10.74 4.82 -15.94
N ARG A 276 10.20 4.80 -17.15
CA ARG A 276 11.00 4.75 -18.39
C ARG A 276 11.81 6.03 -18.57
N ASP A 277 11.22 7.18 -18.30
CA ASP A 277 11.91 8.47 -18.40
C ASP A 277 13.05 8.55 -17.39
N LEU A 278 12.80 8.15 -16.14
CA LEU A 278 13.84 8.05 -15.11
C LEU A 278 14.95 7.05 -15.51
N LEU A 279 14.59 5.88 -16.05
CA LEU A 279 15.59 4.93 -16.54
C LEU A 279 16.44 5.52 -17.67
N ASN A 280 15.82 6.25 -18.61
CA ASN A 280 16.54 6.91 -19.70
C ASN A 280 17.51 7.97 -19.18
N GLU A 281 17.08 8.75 -18.19
CA GLU A 281 17.91 9.74 -17.51
C GLU A 281 19.11 9.09 -16.79
N ILE A 282 18.88 7.95 -16.13
CA ILE A 282 19.96 7.16 -15.50
C ILE A 282 20.97 6.68 -16.54
N LEU A 283 20.50 6.12 -17.66
CA LEU A 283 21.38 5.58 -18.70
C LEU A 283 22.14 6.67 -19.46
N GLU A 284 21.52 7.81 -19.70
CA GLU A 284 22.18 8.94 -20.34
C GLU A 284 23.23 9.54 -19.39
N GLY A 285 22.90 9.69 -18.11
CA GLY A 285 23.86 10.14 -17.11
C GLY A 285 25.05 9.20 -16.95
N ALA A 286 24.87 7.89 -17.14
CA ALA A 286 25.97 6.91 -17.14
C ALA A 286 26.97 7.12 -18.27
N ARG A 287 26.53 7.65 -19.42
CA ARG A 287 27.41 7.98 -20.55
C ARG A 287 28.21 9.26 -20.31
N VAL A 288 27.55 10.26 -19.72
CA VAL A 288 28.14 11.58 -19.46
C VAL A 288 28.96 11.58 -18.16
N GLY A 289 28.65 10.68 -17.23
CA GLY A 289 29.21 10.67 -15.87
C GLY A 289 28.61 11.74 -14.96
N TRP A 290 27.37 12.16 -15.23
CA TRP A 290 26.66 13.18 -14.48
C TRP A 290 25.15 12.89 -14.45
N TRP A 291 24.53 13.09 -13.29
CA TRP A 291 23.08 12.91 -13.10
C TRP A 291 22.49 14.09 -12.33
N PRO A 292 21.20 14.39 -12.55
CA PRO A 292 20.49 15.38 -11.75
C PRO A 292 20.36 15.05 -10.27
N GLU A 293 20.05 16.07 -9.48
CA GLU A 293 20.01 15.98 -8.01
C GLU A 293 18.99 14.96 -7.51
N HIS A 294 17.79 14.90 -8.10
CA HIS A 294 16.75 13.95 -7.67
C HIS A 294 17.15 12.48 -7.86
N VAL A 295 18.05 12.20 -8.82
CA VAL A 295 18.58 10.85 -9.05
C VAL A 295 19.71 10.53 -8.06
N THR A 296 20.62 11.49 -7.83
CA THR A 296 21.79 11.26 -6.97
C THR A 296 21.49 11.37 -5.48
N ALA A 297 20.43 12.09 -5.10
CA ALA A 297 19.95 12.14 -3.71
C ALA A 297 19.36 10.80 -3.25
N ASP A 298 18.85 9.98 -4.18
CA ASP A 298 18.34 8.64 -3.87
C ASP A 298 19.51 7.64 -3.73
N ARG A 299 19.91 7.41 -2.47
CA ARG A 299 20.94 6.43 -2.11
C ARG A 299 20.66 5.02 -2.61
N GLY A 300 19.39 4.64 -2.76
CA GLY A 300 19.02 3.33 -3.26
C GLY A 300 19.33 3.11 -4.73
N LEU A 301 19.61 4.18 -5.49
CA LEU A 301 20.05 4.11 -6.89
C LEU A 301 21.58 4.02 -7.04
N TRP A 302 22.38 4.30 -6.01
CA TRP A 302 23.83 4.47 -6.15
C TRP A 302 24.55 3.24 -6.72
N ARG A 303 24.09 2.04 -6.35
CA ARG A 303 24.58 0.79 -6.94
C ARG A 303 24.31 0.73 -8.44
N LEU A 304 23.06 0.99 -8.83
CA LEU A 304 22.67 1.03 -10.23
C LEU A 304 23.49 2.08 -11.00
N LEU A 305 23.60 3.31 -10.49
CA LEU A 305 24.39 4.36 -11.14
C LEU A 305 25.84 3.93 -11.37
N THR A 306 26.45 3.33 -10.36
CA THR A 306 27.86 2.90 -10.41
C THR A 306 28.08 1.79 -11.43
N GLU A 307 27.23 0.76 -11.41
CA GLU A 307 27.35 -0.37 -12.34
C GLU A 307 27.10 0.04 -13.78
N GLN A 308 26.09 0.90 -14.03
CA GLN A 308 25.80 1.39 -15.38
C GLN A 308 26.88 2.33 -15.89
N TRP A 309 27.46 3.16 -15.02
CA TRP A 309 28.61 3.98 -15.40
C TRP A 309 29.83 3.12 -15.76
N ALA A 310 30.14 2.11 -14.94
CA ALA A 310 31.23 1.19 -15.20
C ALA A 310 31.02 0.36 -16.47
N ALA A 311 29.79 -0.04 -16.78
CA ALA A 311 29.44 -0.68 -18.05
C ALA A 311 29.65 0.28 -19.24
N SER A 312 29.16 1.52 -19.16
CA SER A 312 29.32 2.49 -20.24
C SER A 312 30.79 2.83 -20.53
N VAL A 313 31.65 2.90 -19.51
CA VAL A 313 33.09 3.14 -19.70
C VAL A 313 33.76 1.97 -20.41
N ARG A 314 33.43 0.73 -20.04
CA ARG A 314 33.95 -0.49 -20.68
C ARG A 314 33.63 -0.53 -22.18
N ASP A 315 32.37 -0.27 -22.54
CA ASP A 315 31.94 -0.23 -23.95
C ASP A 315 32.69 0.84 -24.77
N ASP A 316 32.94 2.00 -24.17
CA ASP A 316 33.66 3.10 -24.81
C ASP A 316 35.15 2.78 -25.03
N ASP A 317 35.80 2.13 -24.06
CA ASP A 317 37.21 1.74 -24.14
C ASP A 317 37.44 0.61 -25.15
N GLU A 318 36.53 -0.39 -25.17
CA GLU A 318 36.52 -1.46 -26.18
C GLU A 318 36.40 -0.89 -27.60
N ARG A 319 35.48 0.08 -27.82
CA ARG A 319 35.32 0.73 -29.13
C ARG A 319 36.54 1.53 -29.57
N ARG A 320 37.28 2.12 -28.63
CA ARG A 320 38.47 2.92 -28.93
C ARG A 320 39.73 2.07 -29.12
N GLY A 321 39.65 0.74 -28.94
CA GLY A 321 40.81 -0.15 -28.98
C GLY A 321 41.85 0.16 -27.90
N SER A 322 41.45 0.90 -26.85
CA SER A 322 42.32 1.30 -25.76
C SER A 322 42.35 0.17 -24.74
N MET A 323 43.40 -0.65 -24.78
CA MET A 323 43.72 -1.59 -23.69
C MET A 323 44.26 -0.90 -22.43
N ALA A 324 44.42 0.44 -22.47
CA ALA A 324 44.96 1.22 -21.37
C ALA A 324 43.94 1.34 -20.23
N SER A 325 44.20 0.54 -19.20
CA SER A 325 43.60 0.51 -17.86
C SER A 325 42.11 0.18 -17.80
N ARG A 326 41.83 -1.05 -17.35
CA ARG A 326 40.63 -1.38 -16.56
C ARG A 326 40.59 -0.46 -15.32
N GLY A 327 40.12 0.77 -15.46
CA GLY A 327 40.22 1.71 -14.33
C GLY A 327 39.45 2.99 -14.59
N SER A 328 38.30 3.11 -13.93
CA SER A 328 37.42 4.29 -13.88
C SER A 328 38.11 5.61 -14.18
N ARG A 329 37.58 6.41 -15.10
CA ARG A 329 38.03 7.80 -15.31
C ARG A 329 37.95 8.60 -14.00
N ALA A 330 38.77 9.64 -13.90
CA ALA A 330 38.67 10.59 -12.80
C ALA A 330 37.25 11.16 -12.71
N VAL A 331 36.69 11.14 -11.51
CA VAL A 331 35.32 11.55 -11.20
C VAL A 331 35.33 13.00 -10.74
N ASN A 332 34.41 13.82 -11.25
CA ASN A 332 34.23 15.16 -10.70
C ASN A 332 33.42 15.09 -9.40
N ALA A 333 34.12 15.18 -8.27
CA ALA A 333 33.56 15.02 -6.94
C ALA A 333 32.60 16.16 -6.50
N THR A 334 32.65 17.32 -7.17
CA THR A 334 31.91 18.53 -6.75
C THR A 334 30.42 18.51 -7.10
N HIS A 335 29.96 17.54 -7.91
CA HIS A 335 28.60 17.54 -8.42
C HIS A 335 27.53 17.11 -7.41
N SER A 336 27.81 16.11 -6.57
CA SER A 336 26.91 15.67 -5.49
C SER A 336 27.61 14.71 -4.52
N ASP A 337 26.95 14.39 -3.39
CA ASP A 337 27.45 13.42 -2.39
C ASP A 337 27.75 12.04 -3.02
N PHE A 338 26.96 11.60 -4.02
CA PHE A 338 27.23 10.39 -4.80
C PHE A 338 28.55 10.47 -5.55
N HIS A 339 28.81 11.59 -6.25
CA HIS A 339 30.04 11.76 -7.02
C HIS A 339 31.26 11.89 -6.11
N ALA A 340 31.13 12.54 -4.96
CA ALA A 340 32.18 12.59 -3.94
C ALA A 340 32.49 11.20 -3.36
N TRP A 341 31.44 10.42 -3.03
CA TRP A 341 31.59 9.04 -2.58
C TRP A 341 32.27 8.17 -3.66
N ARG A 342 31.82 8.26 -4.91
CA ARG A 342 32.40 7.51 -6.02
C ARG A 342 33.86 7.90 -6.27
N ALA A 343 34.16 9.19 -6.24
CA ALA A 343 35.52 9.71 -6.34
C ALA A 343 36.43 9.18 -5.23
N TYR A 344 35.93 9.11 -3.99
CA TYR A 344 36.65 8.53 -2.87
C TYR A 344 36.94 7.03 -3.10
N CYS A 345 35.92 6.25 -3.45
CA CYS A 345 36.08 4.82 -3.75
C CYS A 345 37.05 4.57 -4.91
N THR A 346 37.01 5.40 -5.96
CA THR A 346 37.96 5.34 -7.08
C THR A 346 39.39 5.64 -6.63
N ALA A 347 39.59 6.69 -5.82
CA ALA A 347 40.92 7.03 -5.30
C ALA A 347 41.49 5.92 -4.41
N TYR A 348 40.66 5.33 -3.54
CA TYR A 348 41.05 4.19 -2.71
C TYR A 348 41.38 2.96 -3.56
N GLY A 349 40.57 2.65 -4.57
CA GLY A 349 40.85 1.58 -5.52
C GLY A 349 42.18 1.76 -6.25
N TRP A 350 42.52 3.00 -6.64
CA TRP A 350 43.83 3.32 -7.22
C TRP A 350 45.00 3.16 -6.25
N ILE A 351 44.80 3.45 -4.95
CA ILE A 351 45.82 3.16 -3.93
C ILE A 351 46.08 1.66 -3.85
N LEU A 352 45.02 0.84 -3.81
CA LEU A 352 45.16 -0.62 -3.79
C LEU A 352 45.79 -1.17 -5.08
N ALA A 353 45.58 -0.51 -6.23
CA ALA A 353 46.22 -0.88 -7.48
C ALA A 353 47.69 -0.41 -7.59
N GLY A 354 48.20 0.36 -6.62
CA GLY A 354 49.52 0.99 -6.67
C GLY A 354 49.60 2.20 -7.61
N GLU A 355 48.47 2.71 -8.11
CA GLU A 355 48.39 3.88 -9.00
C GLU A 355 48.30 5.20 -8.21
N ILE A 356 49.29 5.46 -7.35
CA ILE A 356 49.26 6.57 -6.39
C ILE A 356 49.14 7.95 -7.07
N ASP A 357 49.74 8.14 -8.25
CA ASP A 357 49.64 9.40 -8.98
C ASP A 357 48.21 9.70 -9.48
N GLN A 358 47.44 8.66 -9.81
CA GLN A 358 46.03 8.82 -10.17
C GLN A 358 45.20 9.12 -8.93
N ALA A 359 45.45 8.39 -7.82
CA ALA A 359 44.81 8.66 -6.53
C ALA A 359 45.01 10.13 -6.09
N LYS A 360 46.21 10.68 -6.27
CA LYS A 360 46.52 12.10 -5.99
C LYS A 360 45.72 13.05 -6.87
N LYS A 361 45.58 12.77 -8.16
CA LYS A 361 44.76 13.59 -9.07
C LYS A 361 43.29 13.61 -8.65
N GLN A 362 42.75 12.46 -8.24
CA GLN A 362 41.38 12.36 -7.72
C GLN A 362 41.21 13.07 -6.37
N ALA A 363 42.19 12.93 -5.48
CA ALA A 363 42.17 13.58 -4.17
C ALA A 363 42.11 15.10 -4.28
N ARG A 364 42.70 15.69 -5.33
CA ARG A 364 42.59 17.15 -5.58
C ARG A 364 41.16 17.60 -5.82
N THR A 365 40.36 16.83 -6.55
CA THR A 365 38.94 17.19 -6.77
C THR A 365 38.12 16.99 -5.50
N LEU A 366 38.45 16.00 -4.68
CA LEU A 366 37.81 15.77 -3.37
C LEU A 366 38.08 16.90 -2.37
N LYS A 367 39.23 17.57 -2.46
CA LYS A 367 39.57 18.71 -1.59
C LYS A 367 38.62 19.91 -1.80
N GLU A 368 38.06 20.06 -2.99
CA GLU A 368 37.16 21.16 -3.35
C GLU A 368 35.73 20.94 -2.85
N VAL A 369 35.42 19.74 -2.35
CA VAL A 369 34.09 19.36 -1.89
C VAL A 369 33.81 19.94 -0.50
N SER A 370 32.71 20.70 -0.39
CA SER A 370 32.26 21.34 0.85
C SER A 370 31.01 20.68 1.43
N ASP A 371 30.08 20.28 0.55
CA ASP A 371 28.75 19.76 0.90
C ASP A 371 28.68 18.23 0.75
N VAL A 372 29.17 17.51 1.76
CA VAL A 372 29.09 16.04 1.84
C VAL A 372 28.65 15.58 3.23
N SER A 373 28.15 14.35 3.29
CA SER A 373 27.81 13.72 4.56
C SER A 373 29.02 13.69 5.53
N SER A 374 28.76 13.90 6.82
CA SER A 374 29.80 13.96 7.85
C SER A 374 30.73 12.73 7.88
N PRO A 375 30.21 11.47 7.77
CA PRO A 375 31.07 10.29 7.72
C PRO A 375 32.00 10.27 6.49
N LEU A 376 31.48 10.61 5.30
CA LEU A 376 32.29 10.67 4.09
C LEU A 376 33.35 11.77 4.16
N LYS A 377 33.02 12.91 4.76
CA LYS A 377 33.97 14.02 4.95
C LYS A 377 35.21 13.60 5.73
N VAL A 378 35.05 12.80 6.79
CA VAL A 378 36.19 12.28 7.57
C VAL A 378 37.09 11.43 6.71
N GLU A 379 36.51 10.52 5.94
CA GLU A 379 37.25 9.61 5.07
C GLU A 379 37.98 10.36 3.95
N ILE A 380 37.35 11.39 3.38
CA ILE A 380 38.01 12.28 2.42
C ILE A 380 39.22 12.97 3.04
N TYR A 381 39.09 13.53 4.25
CA TYR A 381 40.21 14.18 4.94
C TYR A 381 41.28 13.18 5.37
N ASN A 382 40.90 11.95 5.72
CA ASN A 382 41.82 10.86 6.03
C ASN A 382 42.63 10.43 4.78
N LEU A 383 41.96 10.28 3.63
CA LEU A 383 42.59 10.02 2.33
C LEU A 383 43.53 11.16 1.91
N LEU A 384 43.10 12.42 2.07
CA LEU A 384 43.92 13.60 1.80
C LEU A 384 45.17 13.63 2.68
N ALA A 385 45.03 13.31 3.97
CA ALA A 385 46.16 13.19 4.89
C ALA A 385 47.10 12.04 4.50
N TYR A 386 46.57 10.91 4.03
CA TYR A 386 47.36 9.78 3.55
C TYR A 386 48.21 10.14 2.33
N LEU A 387 47.67 10.91 1.37
CA LEU A 387 48.34 11.23 0.11
C LEU A 387 49.22 12.49 0.17
N ALA A 388 49.06 13.34 1.20
CA ALA A 388 49.79 14.60 1.34
C ALA A 388 51.33 14.47 1.41
N PRO A 389 51.92 13.47 2.10
CA PRO A 389 53.38 13.38 2.26
C PRO A 389 54.15 13.14 0.96
N GLU A 390 53.50 12.64 -0.09
CA GLU A 390 54.13 12.34 -1.38
C GLU A 390 53.75 13.32 -2.51
N SER A 391 53.31 14.54 -2.19
CA SER A 391 52.95 15.51 -3.22
C SER A 391 54.17 15.94 -4.06
N ALA A 392 54.10 15.72 -5.37
CA ALA A 392 55.14 16.04 -6.35
C ALA A 392 55.57 17.53 -6.35
N GLU A 393 54.74 18.43 -5.81
CA GLU A 393 55.04 19.87 -5.72
C GLU A 393 56.11 20.20 -4.67
N HIS A 394 56.38 19.29 -3.73
CA HIS A 394 57.32 19.55 -2.64
C HIS A 394 58.39 18.47 -2.64
N LYS A 395 59.67 18.88 -2.68
CA LYS A 395 60.86 18.01 -2.52
C LYS A 395 60.96 17.35 -1.12
N TYR A 396 59.92 17.50 -0.29
CA TYR A 396 59.89 17.26 1.15
C TYR A 396 58.55 16.65 1.56
N GLU A 397 58.57 15.70 2.51
CA GLU A 397 57.36 15.12 3.10
C GLU A 397 56.51 16.22 3.75
N ASN A 398 55.31 16.47 3.22
CA ASN A 398 54.40 17.50 3.73
C ASN A 398 53.53 16.99 4.89
N LEU A 399 54.18 16.57 5.98
CA LEU A 399 53.51 16.05 7.18
C LEU A 399 52.68 17.12 7.90
N GLU A 400 53.00 18.40 7.74
CA GLU A 400 52.23 19.51 8.32
C GLU A 400 50.85 19.63 7.67
N THR A 401 50.77 19.48 6.35
CA THR A 401 49.48 19.46 5.63
C THR A 401 48.66 18.23 6.02
N ALA A 402 49.29 17.06 6.15
CA ALA A 402 48.62 15.84 6.60
C ALA A 402 48.02 16.01 8.01
N GLU A 403 48.79 16.57 8.95
CA GLU A 403 48.30 16.87 10.31
C GLU A 403 47.17 17.89 10.30
N SER A 404 47.25 18.93 9.46
CA SER A 404 46.20 19.95 9.33
C SER A 404 44.88 19.34 8.87
N PHE A 405 44.90 18.39 7.92
CA PHE A 405 43.68 17.72 7.47
C PHE A 405 43.03 16.91 8.60
N LEU A 406 43.78 16.05 9.29
CA LEU A 406 43.21 15.26 10.38
C LEU A 406 42.74 16.13 11.56
N THR A 407 43.47 17.19 11.89
CA THR A 407 43.09 18.13 12.96
C THR A 407 41.78 18.85 12.65
N ALA A 408 41.50 19.16 11.37
CA ALA A 408 40.27 19.82 10.96
C ALA A 408 39.01 18.99 11.25
N VAL A 409 39.11 17.66 11.24
CA VAL A 409 37.98 16.74 11.48
C VAL A 409 38.00 16.09 12.88
N TYR A 410 39.13 16.13 13.58
CA TYR A 410 39.32 15.48 14.89
C TYR A 410 38.26 15.84 15.94
N SER A 411 37.87 17.12 16.03
CA SER A 411 36.87 17.57 17.01
C SER A 411 35.49 16.91 16.85
N GLN A 412 35.15 16.46 15.64
CA GLN A 412 33.87 15.86 15.31
C GLN A 412 33.96 14.33 15.26
N HIS A 413 35.16 13.77 15.02
CA HIS A 413 35.37 12.35 14.78
C HIS A 413 36.68 11.89 15.42
N PRO A 414 36.64 11.44 16.68
CA PRO A 414 37.82 10.99 17.42
C PRO A 414 38.53 9.78 16.79
N ASP A 415 37.87 9.02 15.92
CA ASP A 415 38.43 7.82 15.28
C ASP A 415 39.71 8.12 14.45
N VAL A 416 39.91 9.38 14.05
CA VAL A 416 41.15 9.82 13.36
C VAL A 416 42.36 9.90 14.31
N GLU A 417 42.18 9.77 15.62
CA GLU A 417 43.23 9.91 16.63
C GLU A 417 44.44 9.01 16.37
N GLY A 418 44.19 7.75 15.98
CA GLY A 418 45.25 6.79 15.67
C GLY A 418 46.16 7.27 14.55
N ASN A 419 45.57 7.74 13.44
CA ASN A 419 46.31 8.27 12.30
C ASN A 419 46.98 9.62 12.61
N LEU A 420 46.33 10.46 13.42
CA LEU A 420 46.89 11.75 13.85
C LEU A 420 48.11 11.55 14.75
N ALA A 421 48.07 10.60 15.69
CA ALA A 421 49.20 10.23 16.53
C ALA A 421 50.37 9.73 15.68
N LEU A 422 50.12 8.87 14.69
CA LEU A 422 51.15 8.38 13.76
C LEU A 422 51.87 9.51 13.02
N ILE A 423 51.13 10.51 12.52
CA ILE A 423 51.74 11.67 11.86
C ILE A 423 52.59 12.48 12.85
N ARG A 424 52.08 12.74 14.05
CA ARG A 424 52.79 13.52 15.08
C ARG A 424 54.08 12.83 15.54
N ASP A 425 54.03 11.53 15.78
CA ASP A 425 55.20 10.73 16.15
C ASP A 425 56.24 10.75 15.03
N ARG A 426 55.81 10.58 13.78
CA ARG A 426 56.69 10.63 12.61
C ARG A 426 57.36 12.00 12.44
N ARG A 427 56.66 13.10 12.76
CA ARG A 427 57.24 14.46 12.73
C ARG A 427 58.41 14.62 13.70
N GLN A 428 58.40 13.91 14.84
CA GLN A 428 59.48 13.95 15.84
C GLN A 428 60.74 13.18 15.38
N ILE A 429 60.60 12.23 14.46
CA ILE A 429 61.72 11.46 13.93
C ILE A 429 62.50 12.29 12.91
N SER A 430 63.83 12.28 13.04
CA SER A 430 64.78 12.83 12.06
C SER A 430 64.49 12.28 10.67
N ARG A 431 64.47 13.15 9.66
CA ARG A 431 64.13 12.78 8.27
C ARG A 431 64.93 11.58 7.74
N ASN A 432 66.23 11.51 8.04
CA ASN A 432 67.10 10.44 7.55
C ASN A 432 66.85 9.09 8.23
N ASN A 433 66.10 9.09 9.35
CA ASN A 433 65.79 7.90 10.14
C ASN A 433 64.32 7.49 9.98
N ARG A 434 63.57 8.09 9.06
CA ARG A 434 62.17 7.74 8.81
C ARG A 434 62.10 6.56 7.85
N ASP A 435 61.34 5.53 8.23
CA ASP A 435 60.94 4.45 7.32
C ASP A 435 60.00 4.96 6.22
N SER A 436 59.71 4.16 5.19
CA SER A 436 58.72 4.52 4.15
C SER A 436 57.36 4.92 4.76
N TRP A 437 56.73 5.96 4.20
CA TRP A 437 55.42 6.46 4.63
C TRP A 437 54.29 5.50 4.29
N GLU A 438 54.38 4.83 3.13
CA GLU A 438 53.33 3.99 2.59
C GLU A 438 52.92 2.91 3.60
N ASN A 439 51.62 2.64 3.70
CA ASN A 439 51.14 1.51 4.48
C ASN A 439 51.53 0.22 3.71
N PRO A 440 52.27 -0.70 4.34
CA PRO A 440 52.82 -1.87 3.65
C PRO A 440 51.73 -2.84 3.15
N TYR A 441 50.49 -2.79 3.67
CA TYR A 441 49.37 -3.56 3.11
C TYR A 441 49.02 -3.10 1.68
N PHE A 442 49.04 -1.79 1.41
CA PHE A 442 48.71 -1.23 0.09
C PHE A 442 49.78 -1.55 -0.96
N ALA A 443 51.04 -1.69 -0.56
CA ALA A 443 52.12 -2.17 -1.44
C ALA A 443 51.88 -3.62 -1.93
N LEU A 444 51.09 -4.41 -1.17
CA LEU A 444 50.64 -5.76 -1.56
C LEU A 444 49.27 -5.75 -2.27
N GLY A 445 48.67 -4.57 -2.45
CA GLY A 445 47.33 -4.37 -2.98
C GLY A 445 46.21 -4.89 -2.06
N LEU A 446 46.46 -4.91 -0.76
CA LEU A 446 45.52 -5.41 0.25
C LEU A 446 44.97 -4.28 1.13
N PRO A 447 43.72 -4.41 1.64
CA PRO A 447 43.21 -3.55 2.68
C PRO A 447 44.10 -3.54 3.93
N HIS A 448 44.05 -2.45 4.70
CA HIS A 448 44.77 -2.37 5.97
C HIS A 448 44.33 -3.47 6.93
N GLY A 449 45.29 -4.22 7.48
CA GLY A 449 45.03 -5.26 8.48
C GLY A 449 44.60 -6.61 7.89
N ASP A 450 44.67 -6.80 6.57
CA ASP A 450 44.28 -8.06 5.93
C ASP A 450 45.15 -9.25 6.42
N PRO A 451 44.55 -10.33 6.94
CA PRO A 451 45.30 -11.46 7.51
C PRO A 451 46.02 -12.32 6.45
N THR A 452 45.68 -12.19 5.17
CA THR A 452 46.24 -12.99 4.07
C THR A 452 47.52 -12.42 3.47
N TRP A 453 48.05 -11.34 4.06
CA TRP A 453 49.18 -10.57 3.53
C TRP A 453 50.42 -11.42 3.20
N ASN A 454 50.72 -12.45 4.00
CA ASN A 454 51.88 -13.33 3.79
C ASN A 454 51.71 -14.22 2.56
N GLU A 455 50.48 -14.69 2.29
CA GLU A 455 50.17 -15.49 1.10
C GLU A 455 50.25 -14.62 -0.15
N ARG A 456 49.65 -13.42 -0.09
CA ARG A 456 49.68 -12.46 -1.20
C ARG A 456 51.10 -12.03 -1.58
N TRP A 457 51.95 -11.78 -0.59
CA TRP A 457 53.36 -11.49 -0.84
C TRP A 457 54.05 -12.65 -1.58
N ARG A 458 53.84 -13.91 -1.17
CA ARG A 458 54.44 -15.08 -1.85
C ARG A 458 54.00 -15.20 -3.30
N GLU A 459 52.74 -14.89 -3.59
CA GLU A 459 52.23 -14.85 -4.97
C GLU A 459 52.93 -13.75 -5.78
N LEU A 460 52.86 -12.51 -5.32
CA LEU A 460 53.44 -11.36 -6.01
C LEU A 460 54.95 -11.49 -6.21
N SER A 461 55.68 -12.04 -5.24
CA SER A 461 57.11 -12.30 -5.39
C SER A 461 57.45 -13.37 -6.43
N ARG A 462 56.55 -14.32 -6.70
CA ARG A 462 56.72 -15.29 -7.79
C ARG A 462 56.43 -14.64 -9.14
N ASP A 463 55.35 -13.87 -9.21
CA ASP A 463 54.89 -13.23 -10.45
C ASP A 463 55.86 -12.13 -10.93
N HIS A 464 56.51 -11.44 -9.99
CA HIS A 464 57.47 -10.36 -10.27
C HIS A 464 58.93 -10.78 -10.08
N ARG A 465 59.25 -12.09 -10.20
CA ARG A 465 60.60 -12.60 -9.91
C ARG A 465 61.73 -11.89 -10.68
N ASP A 466 61.44 -11.44 -11.89
CA ASP A 466 62.40 -10.80 -12.79
C ASP A 466 62.41 -9.26 -12.69
N ASP A 467 61.49 -8.67 -11.91
CA ASP A 467 61.40 -7.21 -11.66
C ASP A 467 62.02 -6.88 -10.29
N ILE A 468 63.32 -6.55 -10.32
CA ILE A 468 64.13 -6.31 -9.11
C ILE A 468 63.57 -5.15 -8.27
N GLU A 469 63.09 -4.09 -8.92
CA GLU A 469 62.58 -2.90 -8.23
C GLU A 469 61.27 -3.23 -7.49
N LYS A 470 60.34 -3.91 -8.17
CA LYS A 470 59.09 -4.36 -7.51
C LYS A 470 59.35 -5.36 -6.41
N LEU A 471 60.25 -6.32 -6.60
CA LEU A 471 60.62 -7.26 -5.55
C LEU A 471 61.21 -6.59 -4.32
N SER A 472 62.04 -5.56 -4.52
CA SER A 472 62.59 -4.78 -3.40
C SER A 472 61.47 -4.14 -2.59
N ALA A 473 60.53 -3.46 -3.25
CA ALA A 473 59.39 -2.84 -2.59
C ALA A 473 58.50 -3.87 -1.85
N LEU A 474 58.24 -5.03 -2.47
CA LEU A 474 57.48 -6.12 -1.85
C LEU A 474 58.19 -6.70 -0.61
N ASN A 475 59.50 -6.88 -0.67
CA ASN A 475 60.29 -7.38 0.47
C ASN A 475 60.36 -6.36 1.61
N ASP A 476 60.46 -5.06 1.29
CA ASP A 476 60.41 -4.01 2.30
C ASP A 476 59.06 -3.97 3.01
N ALA A 477 57.95 -4.10 2.26
CA ALA A 477 56.60 -4.23 2.82
C ALA A 477 56.48 -5.47 3.74
N TRP A 478 56.95 -6.63 3.27
CA TRP A 478 56.95 -7.87 4.05
C TRP A 478 57.76 -7.76 5.35
N ASN A 479 58.96 -7.19 5.29
CA ASN A 479 59.80 -6.97 6.48
C ASN A 479 59.10 -6.07 7.50
N ARG A 480 58.44 -5.00 7.04
CA ARG A 480 57.69 -4.08 7.91
C ARG A 480 56.49 -4.76 8.57
N LEU A 481 55.74 -5.57 7.83
CA LEU A 481 54.61 -6.35 8.36
C LEU A 481 55.07 -7.40 9.37
N GLN A 482 56.14 -8.15 9.06
CA GLN A 482 56.70 -9.13 9.97
C GLN A 482 57.24 -8.49 11.26
N ASN A 483 57.89 -7.33 11.15
CA ASN A 483 58.34 -6.57 12.32
C ASN A 483 57.14 -6.07 13.14
N ALA A 484 56.06 -5.64 12.49
CA ALA A 484 54.85 -5.23 13.18
C ALA A 484 54.21 -6.37 13.97
N GLU A 485 54.13 -7.58 13.42
CA GLU A 485 53.62 -8.76 14.14
C GLU A 485 54.46 -9.11 15.37
N ARG A 486 55.79 -8.92 15.30
CA ARG A 486 56.72 -9.26 16.39
C ARG A 486 56.81 -8.18 17.48
N PHE A 487 56.75 -6.91 17.10
CA PHE A 487 57.07 -5.78 17.97
C PHE A 487 55.94 -4.77 18.15
N GLY A 488 54.80 -4.94 17.48
CA GLY A 488 53.58 -4.13 17.67
C GLY A 488 53.56 -2.78 16.94
N ALA A 489 54.14 -2.69 15.74
CA ALA A 489 54.12 -1.45 14.95
C ALA A 489 52.70 -1.14 14.42
N ARG A 490 52.37 0.15 14.35
CA ARG A 490 51.08 0.66 13.83
C ARG A 490 51.29 1.33 12.48
N PHE A 491 50.31 1.19 11.59
CA PHE A 491 50.33 1.79 10.25
C PHE A 491 49.12 2.70 10.05
N PHE A 492 49.21 3.62 9.09
CA PHE A 492 48.13 4.53 8.74
C PHE A 492 46.92 3.75 8.19
N ALA A 493 45.77 3.83 8.86
CA ALA A 493 44.56 3.11 8.47
C ALA A 493 43.75 3.89 7.42
N LEU A 494 43.38 3.23 6.33
CA LEU A 494 42.52 3.77 5.27
C LEU A 494 41.73 2.60 4.62
N PRO A 495 40.40 2.68 4.53
CA PRO A 495 39.50 3.61 5.23
C PRO A 495 39.60 3.48 6.77
N LEU A 496 39.06 4.45 7.52
CA LEU A 496 38.86 4.30 8.98
C LEU A 496 37.64 3.42 9.27
N ASN A 497 36.56 3.65 8.53
CA ASN A 497 35.36 2.84 8.52
C ASN A 497 35.24 2.09 7.18
N PRO A 498 35.50 0.76 7.15
CA PRO A 498 35.35 -0.06 5.95
C PRO A 498 33.96 0.01 5.31
N GLU A 499 32.90 0.19 6.10
CA GLU A 499 31.51 0.22 5.62
C GLU A 499 31.22 1.41 4.69
N ILE A 500 32.07 2.45 4.69
CA ILE A 500 31.92 3.59 3.76
C ILE A 500 32.08 3.18 2.29
N LEU A 501 32.77 2.06 2.03
CA LEU A 501 32.99 1.54 0.69
C LEU A 501 31.79 0.74 0.18
N ASP A 502 30.91 0.31 1.08
CA ASP A 502 29.75 -0.51 0.72
C ASP A 502 28.67 0.34 0.06
N PHE A 503 27.93 -0.29 -0.85
CA PHE A 503 26.72 0.32 -1.39
C PHE A 503 25.64 0.38 -0.29
N PRO A 504 24.78 1.42 -0.31
CA PRO A 504 23.55 1.41 0.48
C PRO A 504 22.75 0.13 0.23
N VAL A 505 22.32 -0.53 1.32
CA VAL A 505 21.71 -1.88 1.27
C VAL A 505 20.31 -1.85 0.60
N GLY A 506 19.52 -0.80 0.86
CA GLY A 506 18.16 -0.69 0.32
C GLY A 506 18.14 -0.20 -1.12
N ARG A 507 17.43 -0.92 -2.01
CA ARG A 507 17.20 -0.46 -3.39
C ARG A 507 16.10 0.59 -3.43
N SER A 508 16.14 1.45 -4.45
CA SER A 508 15.14 2.50 -4.65
C SER A 508 13.78 1.95 -5.11
N LEU A 509 12.70 2.58 -4.65
CA LEU A 509 11.33 2.40 -5.13
C LEU A 509 11.08 3.10 -6.49
N ALA A 510 11.94 4.04 -6.90
CA ALA A 510 11.66 4.98 -7.98
C ALA A 510 11.47 4.32 -9.35
N LEU A 511 12.19 3.21 -9.61
CA LEU A 511 12.05 2.43 -10.85
C LEU A 511 10.94 1.37 -10.79
N LEU A 512 10.34 1.15 -9.63
CA LEU A 512 9.27 0.17 -9.49
C LEU A 512 7.92 0.80 -9.86
N PRO A 513 7.05 0.08 -10.59
CA PRO A 513 5.67 0.50 -10.75
C PRO A 513 4.96 0.56 -9.38
N PRO A 514 3.88 1.35 -9.25
CA PRO A 514 3.07 1.35 -8.04
C PRO A 514 2.47 -0.04 -7.82
N LEU A 515 2.54 -0.52 -6.58
CA LEU A 515 1.97 -1.82 -6.21
C LEU A 515 0.45 -1.76 -6.39
N GLN A 516 -0.08 -2.69 -7.17
CA GLN A 516 -1.53 -2.77 -7.38
C GLN A 516 -2.22 -3.21 -6.10
N PRO A 517 -3.46 -2.76 -5.83
CA PRO A 517 -4.22 -3.30 -4.71
C PRO A 517 -4.46 -4.81 -4.84
N LEU A 518 -4.54 -5.50 -3.70
CA LEU A 518 -4.90 -6.91 -3.69
C LEU A 518 -6.30 -7.11 -4.29
N LEU A 519 -6.41 -8.03 -5.25
CA LEU A 519 -7.69 -8.37 -5.84
C LEU A 519 -8.67 -8.90 -4.79
N ARG A 520 -9.96 -8.62 -5.00
CA ARG A 520 -11.03 -9.16 -4.17
C ARG A 520 -10.97 -10.69 -4.15
N ARG A 521 -11.12 -11.27 -2.95
CA ARG A 521 -11.09 -12.72 -2.68
C ARG A 521 -12.37 -13.22 -2.04
N THR A 522 -13.24 -12.31 -1.62
CA THR A 522 -14.55 -12.62 -1.07
C THR A 522 -15.63 -12.46 -2.13
N THR A 523 -16.76 -13.14 -1.94
CA THR A 523 -17.95 -12.97 -2.78
C THR A 523 -19.16 -12.95 -1.87
N THR A 524 -20.03 -11.96 -2.05
CA THR A 524 -21.25 -11.80 -1.25
C THR A 524 -22.19 -12.99 -1.48
N ASP A 525 -22.50 -13.71 -0.40
CA ASP A 525 -23.31 -14.94 -0.43
C ASP A 525 -24.75 -14.69 0.07
N GLN A 526 -25.55 -15.77 0.16
CA GLN A 526 -26.94 -15.66 0.64
C GLN A 526 -27.04 -15.36 2.15
N ASN A 527 -26.05 -15.74 2.95
CA ASN A 527 -26.05 -15.47 4.39
C ASN A 527 -25.71 -14.00 4.64
N ASP A 528 -24.79 -13.42 3.87
CA ASP A 528 -24.49 -11.99 3.89
C ASP A 528 -25.73 -11.18 3.53
N LEU A 529 -26.46 -11.58 2.48
CA LEU A 529 -27.72 -10.93 2.11
C LEU A 529 -28.80 -11.10 3.17
N LYS A 530 -28.90 -12.26 3.84
CA LYS A 530 -29.83 -12.45 4.97
C LYS A 530 -29.49 -11.53 6.14
N PHE A 531 -28.20 -11.37 6.44
CA PHE A 531 -27.72 -10.45 7.47
C PHE A 531 -28.13 -9.01 7.13
N LEU A 532 -27.91 -8.56 5.90
CA LEU A 532 -28.34 -7.23 5.46
C LEU A 532 -29.86 -7.04 5.48
N LYS A 533 -30.63 -8.06 5.08
CA LYS A 533 -32.09 -8.05 5.18
C LYS A 533 -32.55 -7.88 6.62
N ALA A 534 -31.89 -8.57 7.56
CA ALA A 534 -32.22 -8.45 8.97
C ALA A 534 -31.99 -7.02 9.48
N LEU A 535 -30.84 -6.41 9.13
CA LEU A 535 -30.55 -5.02 9.48
C LEU A 535 -31.55 -4.03 8.84
N ALA A 536 -31.82 -4.18 7.55
CA ALA A 536 -32.72 -3.30 6.80
C ALA A 536 -34.20 -3.43 7.22
N SER A 537 -34.59 -4.53 7.88
CA SER A 537 -35.96 -4.72 8.36
C SER A 537 -36.38 -3.75 9.46
N SER A 538 -35.41 -3.12 10.15
CA SER A 538 -35.67 -2.14 11.21
C SER A 538 -36.52 -0.95 10.74
N ASP A 539 -36.39 -0.55 9.48
CA ASP A 539 -37.17 0.53 8.86
C ASP A 539 -38.61 0.13 8.53
N LEU A 540 -38.93 -1.17 8.42
CA LEU A 540 -40.24 -1.63 7.95
C LEU A 540 -41.37 -1.20 8.88
N LEU A 541 -41.15 -1.25 10.19
CA LEU A 541 -42.18 -0.92 11.18
C LEU A 541 -42.48 0.57 11.24
N ALA A 542 -41.53 1.43 10.84
CA ALA A 542 -41.75 2.87 10.73
C ALA A 542 -42.74 3.22 9.61
N GLU A 543 -42.83 2.37 8.57
CA GLU A 543 -43.75 2.51 7.44
C GLU A 543 -45.15 1.94 7.69
N PHE A 544 -45.37 1.40 8.89
CA PHE A 544 -46.66 0.88 9.35
C PHE A 544 -47.47 2.00 10.02
N ASP A 545 -48.51 2.46 9.32
CA ASP A 545 -49.34 3.61 9.68
C ASP A 545 -50.50 3.21 10.62
N ASP A 546 -50.29 3.38 11.92
CA ASP A 546 -51.33 3.12 12.95
C ASP A 546 -52.42 4.21 12.98
N HIS A 547 -52.24 5.31 12.24
CA HIS A 547 -53.07 6.52 12.33
C HIS A 547 -54.15 6.67 11.25
N LEU A 548 -54.33 5.67 10.37
CA LEU A 548 -55.34 5.73 9.30
C LEU A 548 -56.79 5.77 9.83
N ILE A 549 -57.01 5.54 11.12
CA ILE A 549 -58.34 5.54 11.76
C ILE A 549 -58.94 6.97 11.86
N HIS A 550 -58.16 8.04 11.78
CA HIS A 550 -58.67 9.41 11.98
C HIS A 550 -58.92 10.26 10.72
N LYS A 551 -58.59 9.79 9.51
CA LYS A 551 -58.82 10.58 8.27
C LYS A 551 -60.06 10.19 7.46
N GLY A 552 -60.93 9.34 8.01
CA GLY A 552 -62.04 8.72 7.29
C GLY A 552 -63.46 9.01 7.80
N ILE A 553 -63.71 10.10 8.54
CA ILE A 553 -65.10 10.56 8.79
C ILE A 553 -65.16 12.09 8.70
N ARG A 554 -65.54 12.59 7.53
CA ARG A 554 -66.48 13.71 7.36
C ARG A 554 -67.17 13.60 6.01
#